data_AF-W6TNR5-F1
#
_entry.id   AF-W6TNR5-F1
#
_cell.length_a   1.000
_cell.length_b   1.000
_cell.length_c   1.000
_cell.angle_alpha   90.00
_cell.angle_beta   90.00
_cell.angle_gamma   90.00
#
_symmetry.space_group_name_H-M   'P 1'
#
loop_
_entity.id
_entity.type
_entity.pdbx_description
1 polymer ?
#
loop_
_entity_poly.entity_id
_entity_poly.type
_entity_poly.pdbx_seq_one_letter_code
_entity_poly.pdbx_strand_id
1 'polypeptide(L)'
;MTLLEFIKSHALEDSSFGDLADDVMGDKNFPYDQGEERIASYLEFMLHRHGNVGMFEEFMEAYQSHKDVEVEFNDLDTKYAPMRAERWEFLKANFSCDKVISVGEPGDIYRIYAIDSAGKEAIKFDVYGKRTLTELSVVEIENIVRGNLTRELSVAEALAALAENKFEGTRSPTQPNYSEMIDYLTSHRKDKN
;
A
#
# COMPACT_ATOMS: atom_id res chain seq x y z
N MET A 1 -13.47 3.17 6.95
CA MET A 1 -13.75 1.99 6.11
C MET A 1 -14.41 2.46 4.82
N THR A 2 -13.99 1.93 3.67
CA THR A 2 -14.58 2.19 2.34
C THR A 2 -15.65 1.16 1.99
N LEU A 3 -16.51 1.46 1.02
CA LEU A 3 -17.59 0.57 0.59
C LEU A 3 -17.05 -0.78 0.08
N LEU A 4 -15.92 -0.78 -0.63
CA LEU A 4 -15.29 -2.02 -1.10
C LEU A 4 -14.72 -2.86 0.06
N GLU A 5 -14.15 -2.21 1.08
CA GLU A 5 -13.67 -2.90 2.29
C GLU A 5 -14.84 -3.52 3.07
N PHE A 6 -15.95 -2.80 3.15
CA PHE A 6 -17.18 -3.29 3.76
C PHE A 6 -17.74 -4.51 3.02
N ILE A 7 -17.79 -4.49 1.68
CA ILE A 7 -18.17 -5.66 0.89
C ILE A 7 -17.24 -6.84 1.20
N LYS A 8 -15.92 -6.61 1.19
CA LYS A 8 -14.94 -7.67 1.45
C LYS A 8 -15.03 -8.26 2.85
N SER A 9 -15.38 -7.47 3.88
CA SER A 9 -15.51 -7.98 5.25
C SER A 9 -16.67 -8.95 5.39
N HIS A 10 -17.69 -8.84 4.53
CA HIS A 10 -18.87 -9.70 4.57
C HIS A 10 -18.76 -10.95 3.68
N ALA A 11 -17.80 -11.02 2.74
CA ALA A 11 -17.66 -12.12 1.77
C ALA A 11 -17.47 -13.54 2.37
N LEU A 12 -17.18 -13.65 3.67
CA LEU A 12 -17.04 -14.93 4.38
C LEU A 12 -18.17 -15.19 5.38
N GLU A 13 -19.15 -14.29 5.45
CA GLU A 13 -20.30 -14.42 6.34
C GLU A 13 -21.40 -15.27 5.68
N ASP A 14 -22.01 -16.15 6.47
CA ASP A 14 -23.22 -16.88 6.06
C ASP A 14 -24.44 -15.96 6.27
N SER A 15 -24.56 -14.95 5.41
CA SER A 15 -25.60 -13.92 5.47
C SER A 15 -25.95 -13.44 4.06
N SER A 16 -27.10 -12.77 3.93
CA SER A 16 -27.51 -12.16 2.66
C SER A 16 -26.52 -11.10 2.15
N PHE A 17 -25.73 -10.49 3.05
CA PHE A 17 -24.65 -9.58 2.68
C PHE A 17 -23.38 -10.33 2.27
N GLY A 18 -23.14 -11.50 2.86
CA GLY A 18 -22.05 -12.37 2.44
C GLY A 18 -22.28 -13.00 1.08
N ASP A 19 -23.52 -13.42 0.77
CA ASP A 19 -23.89 -13.89 -0.57
C ASP A 19 -23.68 -12.79 -1.63
N LEU A 20 -24.14 -11.56 -1.33
CA LEU A 20 -23.92 -10.40 -2.20
C LEU A 20 -22.43 -10.10 -2.38
N ALA A 21 -21.65 -10.19 -1.30
CA ALA A 21 -20.22 -9.94 -1.34
C ALA A 21 -19.47 -11.03 -2.13
N ASP A 22 -19.84 -12.29 -2.01
CA ASP A 22 -19.25 -13.38 -2.81
C ASP A 22 -19.59 -13.23 -4.30
N ASP A 23 -20.85 -12.89 -4.63
CA ASP A 23 -21.30 -12.58 -5.99
C ASP A 23 -20.50 -11.42 -6.60
N VAL A 24 -20.32 -10.35 -5.83
CA VAL A 24 -19.50 -9.20 -6.23
C VAL A 24 -18.07 -9.61 -6.48
N MET A 25 -17.45 -10.36 -5.56
CA MET A 25 -16.04 -10.79 -5.63
C MET A 25 -15.78 -11.78 -6.77
N GLY A 26 -16.81 -12.51 -7.22
CA GLY A 26 -16.79 -13.36 -8.41
C GLY A 26 -17.02 -12.63 -9.73
N ASP A 27 -17.55 -11.40 -9.71
CA ASP A 27 -17.89 -10.65 -10.91
C ASP A 27 -16.65 -9.96 -11.53
N LYS A 28 -16.29 -10.40 -12.74
CA LYS A 28 -15.16 -9.87 -13.51
C LYS A 28 -15.38 -8.46 -14.04
N ASN A 29 -16.63 -8.01 -14.13
CA ASN A 29 -17.00 -6.69 -14.61
C ASN A 29 -17.21 -5.70 -13.47
N PHE A 30 -17.09 -6.17 -12.22
CA PHE A 30 -17.25 -5.30 -11.07
C PHE A 30 -16.17 -4.21 -11.08
N PRO A 31 -16.52 -2.94 -10.82
CA PRO A 31 -15.62 -1.80 -10.97
C PRO A 31 -14.68 -1.66 -9.76
N TYR A 32 -13.83 -2.67 -9.51
CA TYR A 32 -12.89 -2.70 -8.37
C TYR A 32 -11.88 -1.54 -8.34
N ASP A 33 -11.69 -0.86 -9.47
CA ASP A 33 -10.75 0.23 -9.67
C ASP A 33 -11.41 1.62 -9.74
N GLN A 34 -12.73 1.70 -9.54
CA GLN A 34 -13.49 2.94 -9.56
C GLN A 34 -13.82 3.43 -8.14
N GLY A 35 -14.12 4.72 -7.99
CA GLY A 35 -14.50 5.32 -6.71
C GLY A 35 -15.82 4.79 -6.13
N GLU A 36 -16.06 5.08 -4.84
CA GLU A 36 -17.23 4.58 -4.10
C GLU A 36 -18.56 4.85 -4.80
N GLU A 37 -18.73 6.03 -5.41
CA GLU A 37 -19.94 6.39 -6.15
C GLU A 37 -20.21 5.41 -7.30
N ARG A 38 -19.17 5.00 -8.02
CA ARG A 38 -19.28 4.09 -9.16
C ARG A 38 -19.53 2.66 -8.72
N ILE A 39 -18.96 2.26 -7.58
CA ILE A 39 -19.22 0.97 -6.94
C ILE A 39 -20.67 0.91 -6.44
N ALA A 40 -21.14 1.94 -5.75
CA ALA A 40 -22.51 2.04 -5.28
C ALA A 40 -23.51 2.01 -6.44
N SER A 41 -23.27 2.78 -7.52
CA SER A 41 -24.11 2.75 -8.73
C SER A 41 -24.11 1.37 -9.40
N TYR A 42 -23.00 0.63 -9.36
CA TYR A 42 -22.94 -0.72 -9.93
C TYR A 42 -23.74 -1.73 -9.11
N LEU A 43 -23.62 -1.68 -7.77
CA LEU A 43 -24.40 -2.50 -6.85
C LEU A 43 -25.89 -2.22 -7.00
N GLU A 44 -26.28 -0.95 -7.03
CA GLU A 44 -27.65 -0.52 -7.24
C GLU A 44 -28.21 -1.09 -8.56
N PHE A 45 -27.43 -0.98 -9.64
CA PHE A 45 -27.80 -1.50 -10.96
C PHE A 45 -27.94 -3.03 -10.96
N MET A 46 -26.99 -3.74 -10.34
CA MET A 46 -27.00 -5.19 -10.26
C MET A 46 -28.21 -5.68 -9.45
N LEU A 47 -28.42 -5.13 -8.25
CA LEU A 47 -29.52 -5.51 -7.36
C LEU A 47 -30.89 -5.12 -7.93
N HIS A 48 -31.01 -3.99 -8.62
CA HIS A 48 -32.22 -3.64 -9.37
C HIS A 48 -32.56 -4.66 -10.44
N ARG A 49 -31.56 -5.11 -11.20
CA ARG A 49 -31.75 -6.09 -12.28
C ARG A 49 -32.26 -7.43 -11.76
N HIS A 50 -31.92 -7.78 -10.52
CA HIS A 50 -32.35 -9.01 -9.85
C HIS A 50 -33.60 -8.83 -8.97
N GLY A 51 -34.19 -7.63 -8.90
CA GLY A 51 -35.41 -7.35 -8.13
C GLY A 51 -35.18 -7.17 -6.62
N ASN A 52 -33.93 -7.02 -6.19
CA ASN A 52 -33.51 -6.95 -4.78
C ASN A 52 -33.17 -5.51 -4.36
N VAL A 53 -34.03 -4.55 -4.71
CA VAL A 53 -33.77 -3.12 -4.46
C VAL A 53 -33.63 -2.80 -2.96
N GLY A 54 -34.43 -3.43 -2.09
CA GLY A 54 -34.35 -3.22 -0.63
C GLY A 54 -33.01 -3.67 -0.02
N MET A 55 -32.35 -4.67 -0.61
CA MET A 55 -31.04 -5.12 -0.15
C MET A 55 -29.97 -4.05 -0.37
N PHE A 56 -30.09 -3.22 -1.42
CA PHE A 56 -29.14 -2.13 -1.66
C PHE A 56 -29.23 -1.07 -0.56
N GLU A 57 -30.45 -0.67 -0.19
CA GLU A 57 -30.69 0.32 0.87
C GLU A 57 -30.18 -0.18 2.23
N GLU A 58 -30.52 -1.42 2.60
CA GLU A 58 -30.06 -2.06 3.84
C GLU A 58 -28.52 -2.21 3.89
N PHE A 59 -27.91 -2.58 2.76
CA PHE A 59 -26.45 -2.72 2.67
C PHE A 59 -25.72 -1.37 2.82
N MET A 60 -26.25 -0.31 2.20
CA MET A 60 -25.67 1.02 2.29
C MET A 60 -25.87 1.66 3.67
N GLU A 61 -26.99 1.39 4.34
CA GLU A 61 -27.22 1.83 5.72
C GLU A 61 -26.26 1.13 6.69
N ALA A 62 -26.06 -0.19 6.53
CA ALA A 62 -25.10 -0.95 7.31
C ALA A 62 -23.66 -0.44 7.09
N TYR A 63 -23.28 -0.12 5.84
CA TYR A 63 -22.00 0.51 5.53
C TYR A 63 -21.82 1.85 6.23
N GLN A 64 -22.83 2.73 6.18
CA GLN A 64 -22.78 4.05 6.83
C GLN A 64 -22.63 3.93 8.35
N SER A 65 -23.33 2.99 8.98
CA SER A 65 -23.24 2.77 10.43
C SER A 65 -21.84 2.31 10.90
N HIS A 66 -21.07 1.66 10.03
CA HIS A 66 -19.70 1.24 10.32
C HIS A 66 -18.64 2.27 9.88
N LYS A 67 -19.03 3.31 9.15
CA LYS A 67 -18.12 4.39 8.72
C LYS A 67 -17.76 5.33 9.87
N ASP A 68 -18.63 5.44 10.88
CA ASP A 68 -18.49 6.34 12.03
C ASP A 68 -17.88 5.70 13.29
N VAL A 69 -17.54 4.41 13.25
CA VAL A 69 -16.93 3.70 14.38
C VAL A 69 -15.44 3.48 14.10
N GLU A 70 -14.57 4.15 14.85
CA GLU A 70 -13.13 3.83 14.92
C GLU A 70 -12.98 2.42 15.49
N VAL A 71 -12.55 1.47 14.65
CA VAL A 71 -12.26 0.10 15.09
C VAL A 71 -10.77 -0.03 15.38
N GLU A 72 -10.43 -0.48 16.60
CA GLU A 72 -9.09 -0.86 17.02
C GLU A 72 -8.58 -2.03 16.16
N PHE A 73 -7.57 -1.75 15.34
CA PHE A 73 -6.90 -2.70 14.46
C PHE A 73 -5.97 -3.62 15.26
N ASN A 74 -6.43 -4.81 15.64
CA ASN A 74 -5.54 -5.84 16.16
C ASN A 74 -5.72 -7.24 15.56
N ASP A 75 -6.60 -7.44 14.57
CA ASP A 75 -6.86 -8.82 14.10
C ASP A 75 -7.30 -8.94 12.63
N LEU A 76 -6.76 -8.12 11.73
CA LEU A 76 -6.93 -8.31 10.28
C LEU A 76 -5.59 -8.65 9.62
N ASP A 77 -5.24 -9.91 9.89
CA ASP A 77 -4.20 -10.71 9.26
C ASP A 77 -4.04 -10.42 7.74
N THR A 78 -2.91 -9.81 7.41
CA THR A 78 -1.99 -10.23 6.32
C THR A 78 -2.50 -10.48 4.89
N LYS A 79 -3.67 -9.97 4.44
CA LYS A 79 -4.12 -10.21 3.03
C LYS A 79 -4.65 -9.08 2.17
N TYR A 80 -4.84 -7.87 2.67
CA TYR A 80 -5.32 -6.78 1.82
C TYR A 80 -4.26 -5.68 1.70
N ALA A 81 -3.35 -5.93 0.75
CA ALA A 81 -2.49 -4.91 0.19
C ALA A 81 -3.32 -3.65 -0.11
N PRO A 82 -2.88 -2.45 0.32
CA PRO A 82 -3.52 -1.20 -0.04
C PRO A 82 -3.80 -1.16 -1.54
N MET A 83 -4.99 -0.68 -1.94
CA MET A 83 -5.41 -0.61 -3.35
C MET A 83 -4.28 -0.01 -4.18
N ARG A 84 -3.89 -0.72 -5.24
CA ARG A 84 -2.64 -0.47 -5.99
C ARG A 84 -2.40 1.03 -6.23
N ALA A 85 -3.37 1.78 -6.75
CA ALA A 85 -3.19 3.20 -7.11
C ALA A 85 -2.90 4.15 -5.93
N GLU A 86 -3.48 3.91 -4.76
CA GLU A 86 -3.40 4.81 -3.59
C GLU A 86 -2.42 4.31 -2.51
N ARG A 87 -1.93 3.08 -2.68
CA ARG A 87 -0.97 2.44 -1.77
C ARG A 87 0.22 3.31 -1.47
N TRP A 88 0.77 3.97 -2.49
CA TRP A 88 1.95 4.79 -2.31
C TRP A 88 1.65 6.09 -1.56
N GLU A 89 0.57 6.79 -1.91
CA GLU A 89 0.16 8.00 -1.19
C GLU A 89 -0.17 7.70 0.27
N PHE A 90 -0.85 6.58 0.53
CA PHE A 90 -1.14 6.10 1.87
C PHE A 90 0.14 5.80 2.65
N LEU A 91 1.10 5.07 2.05
CA LEU A 91 2.39 4.78 2.67
C LEU A 91 3.19 6.05 2.92
N LYS A 92 3.21 7.01 1.99
CA LYS A 92 3.88 8.30 2.20
C LYS A 92 3.34 9.07 3.41
N ALA A 93 2.02 9.02 3.62
CA ALA A 93 1.36 9.75 4.69
C ALA A 93 1.46 9.05 6.07
N ASN A 94 1.55 7.73 6.10
CA ASN A 94 1.38 6.96 7.34
C ASN A 94 2.60 6.09 7.72
N PHE A 95 3.51 5.82 6.80
CA PHE A 95 4.68 4.98 7.07
C PHE A 95 5.84 5.85 7.53
N SER A 96 6.16 5.76 8.82
CA SER A 96 7.26 6.53 9.38
C SER A 96 8.61 5.96 8.93
N CYS A 97 9.61 6.81 8.80
CA CYS A 97 10.97 6.40 8.45
C CYS A 97 11.96 7.08 9.40
N ASP A 98 12.54 6.28 10.29
CA ASP A 98 13.58 6.74 11.22
C ASP A 98 14.98 6.32 10.80
N LYS A 99 15.09 5.26 9.98
CA LYS A 99 16.34 4.65 9.59
C LYS A 99 16.26 4.09 8.18
N VAL A 100 17.42 3.92 7.55
CA VAL A 100 17.51 3.32 6.22
C VAL A 100 18.52 2.17 6.25
N ILE A 101 18.22 1.09 5.54
CA ILE A 101 19.22 0.07 5.19
C ILE A 101 19.45 0.15 3.69
N SER A 102 20.69 0.44 3.29
CA SER A 102 21.10 0.34 1.89
C SER A 102 21.71 -1.03 1.60
N VAL A 103 21.57 -1.47 0.35
CA VAL A 103 22.22 -2.69 -0.16
C VAL A 103 22.98 -2.36 -1.44
N GLY A 104 24.28 -2.64 -1.41
CA GLY A 104 25.20 -2.39 -2.52
C GLY A 104 26.55 -1.89 -2.03
N GLU A 105 27.47 -1.73 -2.95
CA GLU A 105 28.74 -1.06 -2.67
C GLU A 105 28.55 0.45 -2.67
N PRO A 106 29.45 1.22 -2.02
CA PRO A 106 29.45 2.68 -2.16
C PRO A 106 29.53 3.09 -3.63
N GLY A 107 28.52 3.81 -4.09
CA GLY A 107 28.41 4.21 -5.48
C GLY A 107 27.79 3.17 -6.41
N ASP A 108 27.34 2.00 -5.93
CA ASP A 108 26.48 1.05 -6.68
C ASP A 108 25.39 0.46 -5.76
N ILE A 109 24.53 1.34 -5.26
CA ILE A 109 23.37 0.99 -4.45
C ILE A 109 22.23 0.57 -5.38
N TYR A 110 21.77 -0.67 -5.22
CA TYR A 110 20.66 -1.22 -6.02
C TYR A 110 19.36 -1.40 -5.23
N ARG A 111 19.40 -1.30 -3.90
CA ARG A 111 18.21 -1.43 -3.05
C ARG A 111 18.32 -0.58 -1.79
N ILE A 112 17.16 -0.06 -1.38
CA ILE A 112 16.95 0.68 -0.15
C ILE A 112 15.79 0.06 0.61
N TYR A 113 15.93 -0.05 1.93
CA TYR A 113 14.83 -0.31 2.85
C TYR A 113 14.65 0.92 3.73
N ALA A 114 13.51 1.60 3.63
CA ALA A 114 13.11 2.64 4.57
C ALA A 114 12.46 1.98 5.78
N ILE A 115 13.01 2.19 6.97
CA ILE A 115 12.68 1.44 8.17
C ILE A 115 11.76 2.26 9.08
N ASP A 116 10.65 1.64 9.46
CA ASP A 116 9.85 2.04 10.62
C ASP A 116 10.21 1.14 11.80
N SER A 117 11.08 1.61 12.68
CA SER A 117 11.52 0.85 13.84
C SER A 117 10.39 0.62 14.86
N ALA A 118 9.39 1.50 14.90
CA ALA A 118 8.25 1.37 15.81
C ALA A 118 7.25 0.33 15.30
N GLY A 119 6.95 0.36 14.00
CA GLY A 119 6.11 -0.61 13.30
C GLY A 119 6.79 -1.97 13.06
N LYS A 120 8.12 -2.05 13.22
CA LYS A 120 8.96 -3.23 12.91
C LYS A 120 8.92 -3.65 11.43
N GLU A 121 8.63 -2.71 10.56
CA GLU A 121 8.48 -2.93 9.13
C GLU A 121 9.43 -2.06 8.31
N ALA A 122 9.53 -2.36 7.02
CA ALA A 122 10.30 -1.58 6.07
C ALA A 122 9.66 -1.53 4.68
N ILE A 123 9.67 -0.37 4.05
CA ILE A 123 9.35 -0.25 2.62
C ILE A 123 10.61 -0.57 1.81
N LYS A 124 10.50 -1.56 0.93
CA LYS A 124 11.57 -1.98 0.01
C LYS A 124 11.47 -1.25 -1.32
N PHE A 125 12.53 -0.52 -1.66
CA PHE A 125 12.73 0.11 -2.96
C PHE A 125 13.87 -0.57 -3.73
N ASP A 126 13.60 -1.02 -4.95
CA ASP A 126 14.63 -1.49 -5.88
C ASP A 126 14.97 -0.34 -6.86
N VAL A 127 16.18 0.22 -6.79
CA VAL A 127 16.61 1.43 -7.52
C VAL A 127 16.44 1.28 -9.04
N TYR A 128 16.79 0.11 -9.54
CA TYR A 128 16.73 -0.25 -10.97
C TYR A 128 15.50 -1.10 -11.32
N GLY A 129 14.59 -1.29 -10.36
CA GLY A 129 13.42 -2.16 -10.52
C GLY A 129 12.31 -1.50 -11.34
N LYS A 130 11.67 -2.28 -12.23
CA LYS A 130 10.53 -1.84 -13.06
C LYS A 130 9.18 -1.90 -12.33
N ARG A 131 9.16 -2.17 -11.03
CA ARG A 131 7.93 -2.29 -10.23
C ARG A 131 7.22 -0.95 -10.19
N THR A 132 5.91 -0.91 -10.31
CA THR A 132 5.18 0.35 -10.13
C THR A 132 5.14 0.75 -8.65
N LEU A 133 4.96 2.04 -8.33
CA LEU A 133 4.79 2.53 -6.94
C LEU A 133 3.68 1.80 -6.17
N THR A 134 2.70 1.30 -6.92
CA THR A 134 1.58 0.50 -6.46
C THR A 134 1.94 -0.92 -6.01
N GLU A 135 3.12 -1.40 -6.40
CA GLU A 135 3.68 -2.73 -6.13
C GLU A 135 4.84 -2.71 -5.13
N LEU A 136 5.03 -1.59 -4.42
CA LEU A 136 6.01 -1.49 -3.35
C LEU A 136 5.78 -2.59 -2.31
N SER A 137 6.88 -3.21 -1.89
CA SER A 137 6.84 -4.31 -0.93
C SER A 137 7.15 -3.78 0.46
N VAL A 138 6.23 -4.00 1.40
CA VAL A 138 6.50 -3.84 2.83
C VAL A 138 7.01 -5.19 3.33
N VAL A 139 8.08 -5.19 4.11
CA VAL A 139 8.69 -6.39 4.70
C VAL A 139 8.96 -6.16 6.17
N GLU A 140 8.85 -7.20 6.99
CA GLU A 140 9.28 -7.14 8.39
C GLU A 140 10.80 -6.95 8.47
N ILE A 141 11.27 -6.15 9.42
CA ILE A 141 12.70 -5.83 9.56
C ILE A 141 13.55 -7.10 9.79
N GLU A 142 13.01 -8.08 10.50
CA GLU A 142 13.70 -9.35 10.78
C GLU A 142 13.96 -10.18 9.52
N ASN A 143 13.16 -10.01 8.48
CA ASN A 143 13.30 -10.70 7.19
C ASN A 143 14.32 -10.01 6.26
N ILE A 144 14.89 -8.87 6.66
CA ILE A 144 15.96 -8.20 5.91
C ILE A 144 17.27 -8.94 6.14
N VAL A 145 17.74 -9.64 5.10
CA VAL A 145 19.05 -10.32 5.11
C VAL A 145 20.16 -9.28 5.29
N ARG A 146 20.90 -9.40 6.40
CA ARG A 146 22.07 -8.56 6.71
C ARG A 146 23.35 -9.28 6.29
N GLY A 147 24.23 -8.59 5.59
CA GLY A 147 25.51 -9.12 5.12
C GLY A 147 26.51 -8.02 4.79
N ASN A 148 27.61 -8.39 4.13
CA ASN A 148 28.72 -7.46 3.85
C ASN A 148 28.35 -6.27 2.95
N LEU A 149 27.25 -6.38 2.20
CA LEU A 149 26.74 -5.33 1.32
C LEU A 149 25.61 -4.50 1.94
N THR A 150 25.16 -4.83 3.16
CA THR A 150 24.12 -4.06 3.84
C THR A 150 24.73 -3.04 4.79
N ARG A 151 24.24 -1.81 4.73
CA ARG A 151 24.66 -0.74 5.64
C ARG A 151 23.45 -0.07 6.25
N GLU A 152 23.50 0.10 7.56
CA GLU A 152 22.54 0.90 8.29
C GLU A 152 22.97 2.38 8.23
N LEU A 153 22.06 3.23 7.79
CA LEU A 153 22.29 4.64 7.55
C LEU A 153 21.15 5.45 8.18
N SER A 154 21.45 6.67 8.61
CA SER A 154 20.41 7.68 8.78
C SER A 154 19.79 8.05 7.43
N VAL A 155 18.59 8.64 7.45
CA VAL A 155 17.92 9.14 6.24
C VAL A 155 18.82 10.12 5.47
N ALA A 156 19.55 11.00 6.17
CA ALA A 156 20.46 11.96 5.56
C ALA A 156 21.67 11.28 4.87
N GLU A 157 22.28 10.29 5.52
CA GLU A 157 23.41 9.54 4.94
C GLU A 157 22.96 8.70 3.74
N ALA A 158 21.75 8.15 3.77
CA ALA A 158 21.18 7.42 2.64
C ALA A 158 20.96 8.33 1.42
N LEU A 159 20.40 9.53 1.62
CA LEU A 159 20.21 10.51 0.56
C LEU A 159 21.57 10.95 -0.05
N ALA A 160 22.58 11.18 0.78
CA ALA A 160 23.93 11.51 0.30
C ALA A 160 24.54 10.36 -0.52
N ALA A 161 24.43 9.12 -0.04
CA ALA A 161 24.96 7.95 -0.73
C ALA A 161 24.24 7.67 -2.06
N LEU A 162 22.93 7.94 -2.14
CA LEU A 162 22.16 7.84 -3.38
C LEU A 162 22.51 8.94 -4.40
N ALA A 163 22.84 10.15 -3.92
CA ALA A 163 23.30 11.24 -4.78
C ALA A 163 24.67 10.96 -5.41
N GLU A 164 25.54 10.22 -4.71
CA GLU A 164 26.85 9.78 -5.20
C GLU A 164 26.79 8.46 -5.99
N ASN A 165 25.60 7.89 -6.20
CA ASN A 165 25.44 6.60 -6.85
C ASN A 165 25.82 6.68 -8.35
N LYS A 166 26.58 5.70 -8.84
CA LYS A 166 27.06 5.68 -10.22
C LYS A 166 25.98 5.10 -11.11
N PHE A 167 25.24 5.97 -11.79
CA PHE A 167 24.22 5.58 -12.78
C PHE A 167 24.85 5.38 -14.17
N GLU A 168 25.84 4.49 -14.28
CA GLU A 168 26.60 4.28 -15.52
C GLU A 168 26.21 2.98 -16.25
N GLY A 169 26.42 2.96 -17.57
CA GLY A 169 26.24 1.77 -18.42
C GLY A 169 24.77 1.43 -18.71
N THR A 170 24.37 0.18 -18.48
CA THR A 170 23.02 -0.35 -18.80
C THR A 170 22.01 -0.20 -17.65
N ARG A 171 22.42 0.39 -16.52
CA ARG A 171 21.59 0.52 -15.32
C ARG A 171 21.22 1.98 -15.08
N SER A 172 20.03 2.37 -15.53
CA SER A 172 19.41 3.64 -15.15
C SER A 172 18.32 3.40 -14.09
N PRO A 173 18.12 4.32 -13.13
CA PRO A 173 17.00 4.26 -12.22
C PRO A 173 15.68 4.29 -12.99
N THR A 174 14.68 3.55 -12.52
CA THR A 174 13.36 3.57 -13.15
C THR A 174 12.56 4.75 -12.62
N GLN A 175 12.21 5.68 -13.52
CA GLN A 175 11.29 6.79 -13.24
C GLN A 175 9.82 6.33 -13.46
N PRO A 176 8.84 6.83 -12.68
CA PRO A 176 8.96 7.83 -11.60
C PRO A 176 9.33 7.25 -10.23
N ASN A 177 9.53 5.94 -10.11
CA ASN A 177 9.73 5.30 -8.80
C ASN A 177 10.93 5.86 -8.03
N TYR A 178 12.04 6.08 -8.75
CA TYR A 178 13.26 6.60 -8.15
C TYR A 178 13.05 8.02 -7.60
N SER A 179 12.41 8.92 -8.35
CA SER A 179 12.13 10.28 -7.85
C SER A 179 11.24 10.24 -6.61
N GLU A 180 10.17 9.45 -6.63
CA GLU A 180 9.24 9.34 -5.52
C GLU A 180 9.88 8.72 -4.27
N MET A 181 10.77 7.74 -4.42
CA MET A 181 11.58 7.23 -3.31
C MET A 181 12.45 8.33 -2.69
N ILE A 182 13.11 9.14 -3.52
CA ILE A 182 13.94 10.26 -3.05
C ILE A 182 13.08 11.30 -2.34
N ASP A 183 11.91 11.63 -2.87
CA ASP A 183 10.97 12.59 -2.27
C ASP A 183 10.47 12.09 -0.91
N TYR A 184 10.12 10.81 -0.81
CA TYR A 184 9.72 10.18 0.46
C TYR A 184 10.84 10.18 1.51
N LEU A 185 12.07 9.82 1.13
CA LEU A 185 13.20 9.91 2.06
C LEU A 185 13.46 11.36 2.48
N THR A 186 13.30 12.31 1.56
CA THR A 186 13.47 13.73 1.85
C THR A 186 12.42 14.25 2.82
N SER A 187 11.15 13.86 2.69
CA SER A 187 10.08 14.26 3.63
C SER A 187 10.30 13.73 5.05
N HIS A 188 11.04 12.64 5.18
CA HIS A 188 11.42 12.02 6.47
C HIS A 188 12.79 12.47 6.98
N ARG A 189 13.46 13.37 6.26
CA ARG A 189 14.70 13.96 6.74
C ARG A 189 14.36 14.86 7.92
N LYS A 190 14.60 14.37 9.14
CA LYS A 190 14.64 15.24 10.32
C LYS A 190 15.81 16.19 10.12
N ASP A 191 15.53 17.41 9.69
CA ASP A 191 16.52 18.48 9.71
C ASP A 191 17.02 18.57 11.16
N LYS A 192 18.30 18.25 11.36
CA LYS A 192 18.99 18.58 12.61
C LYS A 192 19.05 20.10 12.69
N ASN A 193 18.03 20.72 13.27
CA ASN A 193 18.22 21.96 14.01
C ASN A 193 18.85 21.61 15.35
#